data_AF-A0A7V1ENQ9-F1
#
_entry.id   AF-A0A7V1ENQ9-F1
#
_cell.length_a   1.000
_cell.length_b   1.000
_cell.length_c   1.000
_cell.angle_alpha   90.00
_cell.angle_beta   90.00
_cell.angle_gamma   90.00
#
_symmetry.space_group_name_H-M   'P 1'
#
loop_
_entity.id
_entity.type
_entity.pdbx_description
1 polymer ?
#
loop_
_entity_poly.entity_id
_entity_poly.type
_entity_poly.pdbx_seq_one_letter_code
_entity_poly.pdbx_strand_id
1 'polypeptide(L)' 'MKKTIGLALGGGGARGAAHIGVLQVLHENGFRFNHLAGTSAGAVIGAMYAHK' A
#
# COMPACT_ATOMS: atom_id res chain seq x y z
N MET A 1 -3.73 -20.39 -12.68
CA MET A 1 -3.15 -19.87 -11.42
C MET A 1 -3.47 -18.39 -11.31
N LYS A 2 -3.97 -17.90 -10.16
CA LYS A 2 -4.22 -16.47 -9.95
C LYS A 2 -2.87 -15.77 -9.75
N LYS A 3 -2.61 -14.68 -10.48
CA LYS A 3 -1.34 -13.94 -10.38
C LYS A 3 -1.26 -13.27 -9.00
N THR A 4 -0.23 -13.58 -8.24
CA THR A 4 0.05 -12.93 -6.95
C THR A 4 0.79 -11.63 -7.20
N ILE A 5 0.26 -10.50 -6.71
CA ILE A 5 0.90 -9.18 -6.80
C ILE A 5 1.20 -8.69 -5.38
N GLY A 6 2.44 -8.27 -5.14
CA GLY A 6 2.86 -7.62 -3.91
C GLY A 6 3.09 -6.13 -4.11
N LEU A 7 2.78 -5.32 -3.10
CA LEU A 7 3.02 -3.88 -3.09
C LEU A 7 3.99 -3.51 -1.95
N ALA A 8 5.05 -2.77 -2.27
CA ALA A 8 6.06 -2.33 -1.31
C ALA A 8 5.97 -0.82 -1.08
N LEU A 9 5.73 -0.39 0.17
CA LEU A 9 5.58 1.01 0.57
C LEU A 9 6.83 1.49 1.33
N GLY A 10 7.64 2.33 0.67
CA GLY A 10 8.85 2.89 1.29
C GLY A 10 8.57 3.79 2.51
N GLY A 11 9.59 4.02 3.32
CA GLY A 11 9.55 5.02 4.40
C GLY A 11 9.60 6.46 3.88
N GLY A 12 9.25 7.43 4.71
CA GLY A 12 9.28 8.84 4.30
C GLY A 12 8.80 9.88 5.31
N GLY A 13 8.54 9.50 6.58
CA GLY A 13 7.96 10.40 7.57
C GLY A 13 6.65 11.03 7.08
N ALA A 14 6.54 12.35 7.17
CA ALA A 14 5.36 13.09 6.70
C ALA A 14 5.06 12.89 5.20
N ARG A 15 6.08 12.72 4.34
CA ARG A 15 5.87 12.44 2.91
C ARG A 15 5.22 11.09 2.66
N GLY A 16 5.24 10.18 3.64
CA GLY A 16 4.55 8.90 3.56
C GLY A 16 3.04 9.04 3.33
N ALA A 17 2.43 10.17 3.67
CA ALA A 17 1.02 10.45 3.38
C ALA A 17 0.66 10.30 1.89
N ALA A 18 1.63 10.48 0.98
CA ALA A 18 1.44 10.24 -0.46
C ALA A 18 0.99 8.80 -0.78
N HIS A 19 1.35 7.81 0.05
CA HIS A 19 0.92 6.42 -0.12
C HIS A 19 -0.61 6.27 -0.08
N ILE A 20 -1.33 7.13 0.64
CA ILE A 20 -2.80 7.09 0.70
C ILE A 20 -3.39 7.36 -0.69
N GLY A 21 -2.92 8.41 -1.37
CA GLY A 21 -3.39 8.74 -2.72
C GLY A 21 -3.03 7.66 -3.74
N VAL A 22 -1.83 7.07 -3.64
CA VAL A 22 -1.42 5.95 -4.49
C VAL A 22 -2.35 4.76 -4.30
N LEU A 23 -2.62 4.36 -3.04
CA LEU A 23 -3.52 3.25 -2.74
C LEU A 23 -4.95 3.50 -3.23
N GLN A 24 -5.45 4.73 -3.09
CA GLN A 24 -6.77 5.12 -3.59
C GLN A 24 -6.87 4.95 -5.11
N VAL A 25 -5.93 5.52 -5.87
CA VAL A 25 -5.94 5.43 -7.35
C VAL A 25 -5.79 3.98 -7.82
N LEU A 26 -4.92 3.20 -7.19
CA LEU A 26 -4.78 1.77 -7.50
C LEU A 26 -6.09 1.02 -7.24
N HIS A 27 -6.76 1.29 -6.13
CA HIS A 27 -8.04 0.67 -5.79
C HIS A 27 -9.13 1.02 -6.81
N GLU A 28 -9.27 2.30 -7.16
CA GLU A 28 -10.24 2.84 -8.12
C GLU A 28 -10.05 2.25 -9.52
N ASN A 29 -8.80 2.01 -9.93
CA ASN A 29 -8.46 1.38 -11.20
C ASN A 29 -8.53 -0.17 -11.17
N GLY A 30 -9.05 -0.75 -10.09
CA GLY A 30 -9.25 -2.21 -9.99
C GLY A 30 -7.97 -3.00 -9.76
N PHE A 31 -6.85 -2.36 -9.41
CA PHE A 31 -5.66 -3.10 -9.01
C PHE A 31 -5.93 -3.84 -7.70
N ARG A 32 -5.49 -5.10 -7.67
CA ARG A 32 -5.59 -5.98 -6.50
C ARG A 32 -4.21 -6.52 -6.21
N PHE A 33 -3.82 -6.42 -4.95
CA PHE A 33 -2.57 -6.95 -4.41
C PHE A 33 -2.90 -7.85 -3.24
N ASN A 34 -2.08 -8.88 -3.05
CA ASN A 34 -2.28 -9.97 -2.10
C ASN A 34 -1.30 -9.88 -0.92
N HIS A 35 -0.22 -9.12 -1.09
CA HIS A 35 0.82 -8.95 -0.09
C HIS A 35 1.20 -7.47 -0.03
N LEU A 36 1.48 -7.00 1.18
CA LEU A 36 1.99 -5.66 1.45
C LEU A 36 3.26 -5.78 2.28
N ALA A 37 4.27 -5.01 1.91
CA ALA A 37 5.45 -4.76 2.72
C ALA A 37 5.58 -3.25 2.91
N GLY A 38 6.00 -2.81 4.09
CA GLY A 38 6.20 -1.39 4.34
C GLY A 38 7.24 -1.10 5.41
N THR A 39 7.83 0.10 5.34
CA THR A 39 8.82 0.58 6.32
C THR A 39 8.38 1.93 6.90
N SER A 40 8.45 2.10 8.22
CA SER A 40 8.12 3.37 8.91
C SER A 40 6.72 3.88 8.51
N ALA A 41 6.59 5.10 7.97
CA ALA A 41 5.31 5.65 7.51
C ALA A 41 4.58 4.75 6.49
N GLY A 42 5.32 4.08 5.58
CA GLY A 42 4.75 3.11 4.65
C GLY A 42 4.22 1.86 5.34
N ALA A 43 4.87 1.40 6.42
CA ALA A 43 4.40 0.29 7.24
C ALA A 43 3.07 0.63 7.95
N VAL A 44 2.99 1.82 8.55
CA VAL A 44 1.79 2.28 9.26
C VAL A 44 0.61 2.39 8.29
N ILE A 45 0.79 3.07 7.16
CA ILE A 45 -0.28 3.24 6.17
C ILE A 45 -0.67 1.90 5.54
N GLY A 46 0.32 1.07 5.18
CA GLY A 46 0.09 -0.26 4.61
C GLY A 46 -0.68 -1.18 5.58
N ALA A 47 -0.33 -1.16 6.86
CA ALA A 47 -1.02 -1.92 7.89
C ALA A 47 -2.47 -1.43 8.06
N MET A 48 -2.70 -0.11 8.11
CA MET A 48 -4.05 0.46 8.18
C MET A 48 -4.90 0.10 6.95
N TYR A 49 -4.32 0.15 5.75
CA TYR A 49 -5.02 -0.24 4.53
C TYR A 49 -5.39 -1.73 4.53
N ALA A 50 -4.52 -2.58 5.07
CA ALA A 50 -4.73 -4.03 5.17
C ALA A 50 -5.53 -4.47 6.40
N HIS A 51 -5.97 -3.55 7.28
CA HIS A 51 -6.62 -3.87 8.56
C HIS A 51 -8.11 -4.27 8.42
N LYS A 52 -8.50 -4.88 7.31
CA LYS A 52 -9.86 -5.41 7.07
C LYS A 52 -9.77 -6.78 6.43
#